data_AF-A0A0H3JB38-F1
#
_entry.id   AF-A0A0H3JB38-F1
#
_cell.length_a   1.000
_cell.length_b   1.000
_cell.length_c   1.000
_cell.angle_alpha   90.00
_cell.angle_beta   90.00
_cell.angle_gamma   90.00
#
_symmetry.space_group_name_H-M   'P 1'
#
loop_
_entity.id
_entity.type
_entity.pdbx_description
1 polymer ?
#
loop_
_entity_poly.entity_id
_entity_poly.type
_entity_poly.pdbx_seq_one_letter_code
_entity_poly.pdbx_strand_id
1 'polypeptide(L)'
;MNNRTKKCPYCTKDIPIDTKICPRCGMKQKRSFNFSNFRIILSIIPIGISVFFALHNMGVFKGKSENISSNSYNYDNNKNYDNNDKVENRKYTMEKFMEIKMGMTYDKVQKILGEGEEESSSGHFSNEAADYKWENSDETGIYISFLNNKVIDKSQVDLESKNAKVTKNMYDRLKTNMTYSEVKSILGKGELSYESMEEDYSAETYIWTNEDESYLNVNFIDGKLESKKQYDLK
;
A
#
# COMPACT_ATOMS: atom_id res chain seq x y z
N MET A 1 36.19 27.02 2.53
CA MET A 1 35.16 26.40 1.66
C MET A 1 35.39 24.90 1.68
N ASN A 2 34.61 24.13 2.43
CA ASN A 2 34.77 22.67 2.48
C ASN A 2 34.08 22.07 1.26
N ASN A 3 34.86 21.78 0.22
CA ASN A 3 34.39 21.07 -0.96
C ASN A 3 34.16 19.61 -0.57
N ARG A 4 32.93 19.31 -0.14
CA ARG A 4 32.54 17.94 0.20
C ARG A 4 32.61 17.07 -1.05
N THR A 5 33.35 15.97 -0.96
CA THR A 5 33.52 14.98 -2.02
C THR A 5 32.80 13.69 -1.69
N LYS A 6 32.41 12.94 -2.72
CA LYS A 6 31.92 11.56 -2.66
C LYS A 6 32.76 10.69 -3.59
N LYS A 7 32.79 9.38 -3.36
CA LYS A 7 33.36 8.44 -4.34
C LYS A 7 32.39 8.21 -5.49
N CYS A 8 32.88 8.24 -6.71
CA CYS A 8 32.11 7.83 -7.88
C CYS A 8 31.80 6.32 -7.77
N PRO A 9 30.54 5.87 -7.86
CA PRO A 9 30.19 4.45 -7.74
C PRO A 9 30.81 3.56 -8.83
N TYR A 10 31.13 4.13 -9.99
CA TYR A 10 31.61 3.38 -11.16
C TYR A 10 33.13 3.25 -11.23
N CYS A 11 33.86 4.30 -10.83
CA CYS A 11 35.33 4.32 -10.94
C CYS A 11 36.05 4.58 -9.63
N THR A 12 35.32 4.62 -8.51
CA THR A 12 35.78 4.72 -7.11
C THR A 12 36.64 5.94 -6.76
N LYS A 13 36.87 6.86 -7.72
CA LYS A 13 37.59 8.12 -7.53
C LYS A 13 36.73 9.17 -6.83
N ASP A 14 37.38 10.03 -6.05
CA ASP A 14 36.72 11.15 -5.40
C ASP A 14 36.25 12.21 -6.41
N ILE A 15 35.01 12.64 -6.26
CA ILE A 15 34.34 13.65 -7.08
C ILE A 15 33.53 14.60 -6.19
N PRO A 16 33.24 15.85 -6.63
CA PRO A 16 32.35 16.74 -5.89
C PRO A 16 30.94 16.14 -5.72
N ILE A 17 30.29 16.34 -4.56
CA ILE A 17 29.00 15.72 -4.23
C ILE A 17 27.88 16.07 -5.23
N ASP A 18 27.88 17.29 -5.74
CA ASP A 18 26.89 17.89 -6.63
C ASP A 18 27.12 17.58 -8.12
N THR A 19 28.21 16.89 -8.44
CA THR A 19 28.57 16.50 -9.81
C THR A 19 27.50 15.58 -10.41
N LYS A 20 26.91 16.00 -11.53
CA LYS A 20 25.89 15.24 -12.30
C LYS A 20 26.49 14.16 -13.20
N ILE A 21 27.73 14.35 -13.68
CA ILE A 21 28.44 13.42 -14.57
C ILE A 21 29.89 13.34 -14.08
N CYS A 22 30.38 12.13 -13.83
CA CYS A 22 31.72 11.94 -13.28
C CYS A 22 32.80 12.43 -14.28
N PRO A 23 33.68 13.37 -13.90
CA PRO A 23 34.71 13.91 -14.79
C PRO A 23 35.84 12.91 -15.09
N ARG A 24 35.88 11.77 -14.39
CA ARG A 24 36.92 10.74 -14.55
C ARG A 24 36.50 9.59 -15.45
N CYS A 25 35.23 9.20 -15.44
CA CYS A 25 34.73 8.05 -16.20
C CYS A 25 33.50 8.34 -17.08
N GLY A 26 32.95 9.56 -17.05
CA GLY A 26 31.82 9.96 -17.88
C GLY A 26 30.45 9.43 -17.44
N MET A 27 30.38 8.58 -16.41
CA MET A 27 29.12 8.00 -15.94
C MET A 27 28.26 9.01 -15.17
N LYS A 28 26.96 9.04 -15.45
CA LYS A 28 25.98 9.91 -14.79
C LYS A 28 25.83 9.54 -13.30
N GLN A 29 25.77 10.53 -12.43
CA GLN A 29 25.69 10.36 -10.98
C GLN A 29 24.27 10.68 -10.49
N LYS A 30 23.61 9.76 -9.77
CA LYS A 30 22.32 10.03 -9.10
C LYS A 30 22.53 10.93 -7.88
N ARG A 31 21.60 11.85 -7.60
CA ARG A 31 21.66 12.79 -6.46
C ARG A 31 21.31 12.04 -5.16
N SER A 32 22.11 12.20 -4.11
CA SER A 32 21.78 11.72 -2.76
C SER A 32 20.95 12.78 -2.03
N PHE A 33 19.72 12.45 -1.66
CA PHE A 33 18.83 13.32 -0.86
C PHE A 33 19.17 13.12 0.64
N ASN A 34 19.44 14.19 1.38
CA ASN A 34 19.87 14.12 2.79
C ASN A 34 18.67 14.00 3.74
N PHE A 35 18.60 12.90 4.48
CA PHE A 35 17.51 12.52 5.41
C PHE A 35 17.67 13.07 6.84
N SER A 36 18.23 14.27 7.05
CA SER A 36 18.66 14.70 8.39
C SER A 36 17.57 15.21 9.35
N ASN A 37 16.28 15.12 9.01
CA ASN A 37 15.21 15.76 9.81
C ASN A 37 14.07 14.84 10.30
N PHE A 38 14.10 13.52 10.10
CA PHE A 38 13.03 12.65 10.58
C PHE A 38 13.34 12.06 11.96
N ARG A 39 12.94 12.78 13.02
CA ARG A 39 13.01 12.28 14.41
C ARG A 39 12.01 11.15 14.60
N ILE A 40 12.53 10.03 15.08
CA ILE A 40 11.90 8.77 15.46
C ILE A 40 10.76 9.03 16.47
N ILE A 41 9.53 8.63 16.14
CA ILE A 41 8.48 8.34 17.12
C ILE A 41 8.32 6.82 17.17
N LEU A 42 8.98 6.23 18.17
CA LEU A 42 8.77 4.86 18.63
C LEU A 42 7.42 4.79 19.35
N SER A 43 6.39 4.29 18.68
CA SER A 43 5.19 3.79 19.36
C SER A 43 4.45 2.76 18.48
N ILE A 44 4.85 1.49 18.61
CA ILE A 44 4.03 0.27 18.56
C ILE A 44 2.90 0.29 17.50
N ILE A 45 3.25 -0.04 16.26
CA ILE A 45 2.34 -0.62 15.25
C ILE A 45 3.18 -1.64 14.49
N PRO A 46 2.75 -2.92 14.35
CA PRO A 46 3.54 -3.92 13.64
C PRO A 46 3.79 -3.44 12.21
N ILE A 47 5.08 -3.44 11.87
CA ILE A 47 5.68 -2.75 10.74
C ILE A 47 5.41 -3.60 9.48
N GLY A 48 4.32 -3.27 8.80
CA GLY A 48 4.04 -3.67 7.41
C GLY A 48 3.24 -2.59 6.67
N ILE A 49 3.26 -1.36 7.20
CA ILE A 49 2.35 -0.26 6.83
C ILE A 49 3.02 1.13 6.89
N SER A 50 4.29 1.25 7.28
CA SER A 50 4.89 2.55 7.62
C SER A 50 5.27 3.45 6.44
N VAL A 51 5.04 3.06 5.18
CA VAL A 51 5.25 3.96 4.03
C VAL A 51 4.02 4.14 3.12
N PHE A 52 3.06 3.21 3.07
CA PHE A 52 1.98 3.28 2.07
C PHE A 52 0.59 3.68 2.56
N PHE A 53 0.29 3.68 3.86
CA PHE A 53 -1.05 4.11 4.36
C PHE A 53 -1.08 5.52 4.96
N ALA A 54 0.01 6.26 4.89
CA ALA A 54 -0.01 7.70 5.11
C ALA A 54 -0.17 8.39 3.75
N LEU A 55 -1.43 8.58 3.34
CA LEU A 55 -1.96 9.62 2.44
C LEU A 55 -3.00 9.05 1.44
N HIS A 56 -4.23 8.79 1.87
CA HIS A 56 -5.46 9.09 1.09
C HIS A 56 -6.62 9.23 2.07
N ASN A 57 -6.54 10.26 2.91
CA ASN A 57 -7.67 10.87 3.60
C ASN A 57 -7.30 12.31 3.97
N MET A 58 -7.18 13.16 2.94
CA MET A 58 -7.33 14.60 3.12
C MET A 58 -8.64 15.02 2.46
N GLY A 59 -9.74 14.64 3.11
CA GLY A 59 -10.95 15.42 3.09
C GLY A 59 -10.63 16.84 3.55
N VAL A 60 -11.03 17.79 2.70
CA VAL A 60 -10.88 19.22 2.85
C VAL A 60 -11.56 19.69 4.14
N PHE A 61 -10.79 20.00 5.18
CA PHE A 61 -11.24 20.93 6.23
C PHE A 61 -10.79 22.34 5.89
N LYS A 62 -11.66 23.07 5.16
CA LYS A 62 -11.66 24.54 5.14
C LYS A 62 -12.24 25.01 6.46
N GLY A 63 -11.39 25.44 7.39
CA GLY A 63 -11.75 26.40 8.42
C GLY A 63 -11.03 27.71 8.11
N LYS A 64 -11.73 28.71 7.54
CA LYS A 64 -11.23 30.09 7.50
C LYS A 64 -12.29 31.00 8.09
N SER A 65 -12.02 31.47 9.30
CA SER A 65 -12.64 32.68 9.83
C SER A 65 -11.85 33.86 9.28
N GLU A 66 -12.40 34.53 8.28
CA GLU A 66 -12.57 35.99 8.24
C GLU A 66 -13.25 36.39 6.92
N ASN A 67 -14.22 37.29 7.07
CA ASN A 67 -15.14 37.80 6.06
C ASN A 67 -14.42 38.34 4.81
N ILE A 68 -14.96 38.06 3.61
CA ILE A 68 -15.09 39.04 2.51
C ILE A 68 -16.08 38.48 1.47
N SER A 69 -17.14 39.28 1.30
CA SER A 69 -18.04 39.52 0.16
C SER A 69 -18.28 38.47 -0.93
N SER A 70 -19.57 38.27 -1.17
CA SER A 70 -20.26 37.50 -2.20
C SER A 70 -19.80 37.75 -3.64
N ASN A 71 -19.68 36.66 -4.41
CA ASN A 71 -20.26 36.60 -5.77
C ASN A 71 -20.55 35.14 -6.17
N SER A 72 -21.78 34.94 -6.62
CA SER A 72 -22.41 33.69 -7.03
C SER A 72 -21.88 33.18 -8.36
N TYR A 73 -21.57 31.88 -8.44
CA TYR A 73 -21.69 31.12 -9.67
C TYR A 73 -22.39 29.79 -9.37
N ASN A 74 -23.59 29.63 -9.91
CA ASN A 74 -24.34 28.38 -9.94
C ASN A 74 -23.61 27.38 -10.84
N TYR A 75 -23.42 26.16 -10.36
CA TYR A 75 -23.08 25.02 -11.20
C TYR A 75 -24.04 23.88 -10.88
N ASP A 76 -24.83 23.52 -11.89
CA ASP A 76 -25.93 22.57 -11.85
C ASP A 76 -25.47 21.14 -11.50
N ASN A 77 -26.19 20.54 -10.55
CA ASN A 77 -26.14 19.12 -10.23
C ASN A 77 -26.93 18.33 -11.28
N ASN A 78 -26.27 17.50 -12.09
CA ASN A 78 -26.82 16.19 -12.42
C ASN A 78 -25.79 15.27 -13.10
N LYS A 79 -25.35 14.24 -12.40
CA LYS A 79 -24.92 12.96 -12.99
C LYS A 79 -25.02 11.89 -11.91
N ASN A 80 -26.11 11.13 -11.94
CA ASN A 80 -26.18 9.81 -11.34
C ASN A 80 -25.06 8.96 -11.97
N TYR A 81 -24.04 8.64 -11.18
CA TYR A 81 -23.01 7.70 -11.56
C TYR A 81 -23.44 6.32 -11.08
N ASP A 82 -23.81 5.47 -12.03
CA ASP A 82 -24.08 4.05 -11.79
C ASP A 82 -22.74 3.35 -11.53
N ASN A 83 -22.55 2.83 -10.32
CA ASN A 83 -21.27 2.31 -9.83
C ASN A 83 -20.94 0.89 -10.34
N ASN A 84 -21.86 0.25 -11.08
CA ASN A 84 -21.69 -1.14 -11.52
C ASN A 84 -20.87 -1.30 -12.81
N ASP A 85 -20.83 -0.29 -13.69
CA ASP A 85 -20.16 -0.41 -15.00
C ASP A 85 -18.61 -0.32 -14.94
N LYS A 86 -18.02 0.05 -13.80
CA LYS A 86 -16.55 0.21 -13.67
C LYS A 86 -15.79 -1.06 -13.30
N VAL A 87 -16.45 -2.06 -12.69
CA VAL A 87 -15.76 -3.27 -12.20
C VAL A 87 -15.38 -4.20 -13.36
N GLU A 88 -16.17 -4.25 -14.43
CA GLU A 88 -15.98 -5.22 -15.53
C GLU A 88 -14.77 -4.97 -16.44
N ASN A 89 -14.14 -3.78 -16.39
CA ASN A 89 -13.01 -3.44 -17.28
C ASN A 89 -11.67 -3.25 -16.55
N ARG A 90 -11.57 -3.73 -15.29
CA ARG A 90 -10.32 -3.68 -14.53
C ARG A 90 -9.30 -4.68 -15.10
N LYS A 91 -8.09 -4.20 -15.41
CA LYS A 91 -6.98 -5.05 -15.88
C LYS A 91 -6.40 -5.87 -14.72
N TYR A 92 -6.31 -5.26 -13.55
CA TYR A 92 -5.84 -5.87 -12.32
C TYR A 92 -7.03 -6.18 -11.44
N THR A 93 -7.23 -7.45 -11.14
CA THR A 93 -8.44 -7.97 -10.50
C THR A 93 -8.07 -8.73 -9.23
N MET A 94 -9.06 -8.92 -8.36
CA MET A 94 -8.90 -9.76 -7.18
C MET A 94 -8.47 -11.19 -7.54
N GLU A 95 -8.97 -11.74 -8.65
CA GLU A 95 -8.54 -13.05 -9.17
C GLU A 95 -7.03 -13.10 -9.41
N LYS A 96 -6.48 -12.12 -10.13
CA LYS A 96 -5.03 -12.05 -10.38
C LYS A 96 -4.23 -11.83 -9.10
N PHE A 97 -4.73 -11.02 -8.17
CA PHE A 97 -4.12 -10.84 -6.85
C PHE A 97 -4.01 -12.16 -6.07
N MET A 98 -5.04 -13.00 -6.13
CA MET A 98 -5.06 -14.31 -5.47
C MET A 98 -4.14 -15.33 -6.14
N GLU A 99 -3.82 -15.17 -7.43
CA GLU A 99 -2.83 -16.02 -8.12
C GLU A 99 -1.39 -15.77 -7.64
N ILE A 100 -1.09 -14.55 -7.16
CA ILE A 100 0.23 -14.19 -6.63
C ILE A 100 0.46 -14.91 -5.29
N LYS A 101 1.56 -15.64 -5.18
CA LYS A 101 1.93 -16.36 -3.95
C LYS A 101 3.23 -15.81 -3.37
N MET A 102 3.32 -15.87 -2.04
CA MET A 102 4.57 -15.61 -1.33
C MET A 102 5.71 -16.47 -1.92
N GLY A 103 6.89 -15.88 -2.04
CA GLY A 103 8.07 -16.52 -2.63
C GLY A 103 8.09 -16.61 -4.16
N MET A 104 7.05 -16.15 -4.87
CA MET A 104 7.11 -16.04 -6.34
C MET A 104 8.21 -15.05 -6.77
N THR A 105 8.82 -15.32 -7.93
CA THR A 105 9.80 -14.40 -8.52
C THR A 105 9.10 -13.30 -9.32
N TYR A 106 9.76 -12.17 -9.57
CA TYR A 106 9.21 -11.10 -10.39
C TYR A 106 8.81 -11.60 -11.79
N ASP A 107 9.61 -12.46 -12.42
CA ASP A 107 9.27 -13.08 -13.71
C ASP A 107 7.95 -13.86 -13.70
N LYS A 108 7.61 -14.50 -12.57
CA LYS A 108 6.34 -15.23 -12.43
C LYS A 108 5.19 -14.25 -12.22
N VAL A 109 5.40 -13.21 -11.42
CA VAL A 109 4.42 -12.13 -11.22
C VAL A 109 4.15 -11.40 -12.54
N GLN A 110 5.17 -11.09 -13.34
CA GLN A 110 5.00 -10.47 -14.66
C GLN A 110 4.19 -11.32 -15.63
N LYS A 111 4.23 -12.65 -15.53
CA LYS A 111 3.37 -13.50 -16.38
C LYS A 111 1.88 -13.38 -16.03
N ILE A 112 1.57 -12.99 -14.78
CA ILE A 112 0.20 -12.84 -14.28
C ILE A 112 -0.29 -11.39 -14.48
N LEU A 113 0.54 -10.41 -14.13
CA LEU A 113 0.17 -8.98 -14.10
C LEU A 113 0.75 -8.17 -15.28
N GLY A 114 1.79 -8.64 -15.95
CA GLY A 114 2.61 -7.83 -16.85
C GLY A 114 3.66 -7.02 -16.09
N GLU A 115 4.36 -6.13 -16.79
CA GLU A 115 5.35 -5.24 -16.15
C GLU A 115 4.70 -4.31 -15.13
N GLY A 116 5.30 -4.20 -13.94
CA GLY A 116 4.88 -3.27 -12.89
C GLY A 116 5.61 -1.95 -12.95
N GLU A 117 5.06 -0.92 -12.32
CA GLU A 117 5.75 0.34 -12.09
C GLU A 117 6.59 0.24 -10.81
N GLU A 118 7.91 0.42 -10.93
CA GLU A 118 8.83 0.42 -9.78
C GLU A 118 8.65 1.71 -8.96
N GLU A 119 8.16 1.57 -7.73
CA GLU A 119 8.01 2.68 -6.79
C GLU A 119 9.33 2.96 -6.07
N SER A 120 10.03 1.90 -5.70
CA SER A 120 11.21 1.96 -4.87
C SER A 120 12.12 0.76 -5.13
N SER A 121 13.43 0.98 -5.08
CA SER A 121 14.42 -0.09 -5.06
C SER A 121 15.61 0.30 -4.21
N SER A 122 16.14 -0.66 -3.46
CA SER A 122 17.34 -0.50 -2.64
C SER A 122 18.17 -1.77 -2.61
N GLY A 123 19.50 -1.62 -2.59
CA GLY A 123 20.43 -2.73 -2.49
C GLY A 123 21.71 -2.56 -3.31
N HIS A 124 22.78 -3.16 -2.80
CA HIS A 124 24.01 -3.50 -3.52
C HIS A 124 24.44 -4.84 -2.89
N PHE A 125 24.36 -5.96 -3.62
CA PHE A 125 24.44 -7.35 -3.09
C PHE A 125 23.17 -7.86 -2.38
N SER A 126 23.29 -9.01 -1.69
CA SER A 126 22.30 -10.05 -1.33
C SER A 126 21.07 -9.66 -0.49
N ASN A 127 20.68 -8.38 -0.46
CA ASN A 127 19.48 -7.86 0.17
C ASN A 127 18.82 -6.82 -0.77
N GLU A 128 18.51 -7.24 -1.99
CA GLU A 128 17.82 -6.37 -2.95
C GLU A 128 16.33 -6.33 -2.62
N ALA A 129 15.86 -5.16 -2.20
CA ALA A 129 14.44 -4.88 -1.94
C ALA A 129 13.88 -4.01 -3.06
N ALA A 130 12.70 -4.36 -3.56
CA ALA A 130 12.02 -3.60 -4.60
C ALA A 130 10.49 -3.67 -4.44
N ASP A 131 9.85 -2.52 -4.64
CA ASP A 131 8.40 -2.37 -4.50
C ASP A 131 7.82 -2.01 -5.86
N TYR A 132 6.77 -2.74 -6.26
CA TYR A 132 6.08 -2.53 -7.53
C TYR A 132 4.59 -2.34 -7.31
N LYS A 133 3.99 -1.50 -8.16
CA LYS A 133 2.54 -1.32 -8.23
C LYS A 133 1.98 -1.65 -9.62
N TRP A 134 0.73 -2.09 -9.62
CA TRP A 134 -0.12 -2.32 -10.79
C TRP A 134 -1.47 -1.67 -10.53
N GLU A 135 -1.72 -0.52 -11.16
CA GLU A 135 -2.89 0.32 -10.89
C GLU A 135 -3.85 0.37 -12.08
N ASN A 136 -5.15 0.25 -11.81
CA ASN A 136 -6.23 0.46 -12.77
C ASN A 136 -6.50 1.96 -12.91
N SER A 137 -7.24 2.36 -13.95
CA SER A 137 -7.60 3.77 -14.17
C SER A 137 -8.52 4.38 -13.10
N ASP A 138 -9.12 3.55 -12.25
CA ASP A 138 -9.99 3.96 -11.15
C ASP A 138 -9.27 3.95 -9.78
N GLU A 139 -7.93 3.98 -9.79
CA GLU A 139 -7.05 4.02 -8.60
C GLU A 139 -7.06 2.73 -7.77
N THR A 140 -7.78 1.69 -8.19
CA THR A 140 -7.70 0.36 -7.60
C THR A 140 -6.47 -0.39 -8.09
N GLY A 141 -5.88 -1.28 -7.31
CA GLY A 141 -4.62 -1.88 -7.72
C GLY A 141 -4.04 -2.95 -6.81
N ILE A 142 -2.88 -3.44 -7.22
CA ILE A 142 -2.07 -4.45 -6.54
C ILE A 142 -0.68 -3.86 -6.28
N TYR A 143 -0.19 -4.06 -5.07
CA TYR A 143 1.14 -3.65 -4.64
C TYR A 143 1.90 -4.88 -4.13
N ILE A 144 3.16 -5.02 -4.51
CA ILE A 144 3.98 -6.20 -4.16
C ILE A 144 5.39 -5.74 -3.84
N SER A 145 5.88 -6.17 -2.69
CA SER A 145 7.29 -5.98 -2.33
C SER A 145 8.05 -7.29 -2.48
N PHE A 146 9.28 -7.16 -2.97
CA PHE A 146 10.20 -8.25 -3.22
C PHE A 146 11.43 -8.08 -2.34
N LEU A 147 11.90 -9.19 -1.78
CA LEU A 147 13.23 -9.29 -1.19
C LEU A 147 13.98 -10.42 -1.88
N ASN A 148 15.17 -10.12 -2.41
CA ASN A 148 16.00 -11.08 -3.14
C ASN A 148 15.22 -11.79 -4.27
N ASN A 149 14.48 -11.01 -5.04
CA ASN A 149 13.62 -11.47 -6.15
C ASN A 149 12.55 -12.50 -5.72
N LYS A 150 12.03 -12.38 -4.49
CA LYS A 150 10.91 -13.18 -3.99
C LYS A 150 9.88 -12.27 -3.36
N VAL A 151 8.60 -12.50 -3.68
CA VAL A 151 7.47 -11.84 -3.01
C VAL A 151 7.56 -12.11 -1.51
N ILE A 152 7.65 -11.06 -0.71
CA ILE A 152 7.59 -11.13 0.77
C ILE A 152 6.30 -10.53 1.31
N ASP A 153 5.68 -9.62 0.57
CA ASP A 153 4.36 -9.09 0.88
C ASP A 153 3.62 -8.69 -0.40
N LYS A 154 2.29 -8.70 -0.30
CA LYS A 154 1.39 -8.16 -1.30
C LYS A 154 0.20 -7.48 -0.61
N SER A 155 -0.34 -6.47 -1.26
CA SER A 155 -1.59 -5.84 -0.86
C SER A 155 -2.42 -5.40 -2.06
N GLN A 156 -3.68 -5.11 -1.81
CA GLN A 156 -4.59 -4.58 -2.81
C GLN A 156 -5.44 -3.44 -2.24
N VAL A 157 -5.94 -2.60 -3.15
CA VAL A 157 -6.85 -1.50 -2.83
C VAL A 157 -8.11 -1.61 -3.69
N ASP A 158 -9.25 -1.75 -3.01
CA ASP A 158 -10.62 -1.68 -3.55
C ASP A 158 -10.89 -2.57 -4.80
N LEU A 159 -10.28 -3.75 -4.86
CA LEU A 159 -10.45 -4.67 -6.00
C LEU A 159 -11.81 -5.39 -6.04
N GLU A 160 -12.46 -5.65 -4.90
CA GLU A 160 -13.83 -6.19 -4.85
C GLU A 160 -14.92 -5.13 -4.52
N SER A 161 -16.18 -5.53 -4.65
CA SER A 161 -17.35 -4.69 -4.39
C SER A 161 -17.70 -4.59 -2.90
N LYS A 162 -18.15 -3.40 -2.47
CA LYS A 162 -18.57 -3.12 -1.08
C LYS A 162 -19.97 -3.68 -0.77
N ASN A 163 -20.10 -4.90 -0.25
CA ASN A 163 -21.39 -5.52 0.06
C ASN A 163 -21.42 -6.47 1.29
N ALA A 164 -20.49 -6.31 2.23
CA ALA A 164 -20.25 -7.29 3.29
C ALA A 164 -21.38 -7.46 4.33
N LYS A 165 -22.23 -6.45 4.54
CA LYS A 165 -23.34 -6.41 5.52
C LYS A 165 -22.94 -6.75 6.95
N VAL A 166 -21.72 -6.39 7.35
CA VAL A 166 -21.20 -6.58 8.71
C VAL A 166 -21.75 -5.52 9.67
N THR A 167 -21.92 -5.87 10.94
CA THR A 167 -22.50 -4.98 11.98
C THR A 167 -21.57 -4.86 13.17
N LYS A 168 -21.80 -3.85 14.01
CA LYS A 168 -21.05 -3.67 15.26
C LYS A 168 -21.21 -4.86 16.20
N ASN A 169 -22.41 -5.46 16.25
CA ASN A 169 -22.64 -6.67 17.04
C ASN A 169 -21.74 -7.83 16.57
N MET A 170 -21.64 -8.03 15.25
CA MET A 170 -20.76 -9.07 14.68
C MET A 170 -19.28 -8.79 15.00
N TYR A 171 -18.85 -7.53 14.90
CA TYR A 171 -17.52 -7.10 15.32
C TYR A 171 -17.24 -7.39 16.80
N ASP A 172 -18.18 -7.06 17.70
CA ASP A 172 -18.03 -7.23 19.15
C ASP A 172 -17.88 -8.72 19.55
N ARG A 173 -18.42 -9.65 18.74
CA ARG A 173 -18.28 -11.10 18.94
C ARG A 173 -16.90 -11.65 18.63
N LEU A 174 -16.08 -10.94 17.85
CA LEU A 174 -14.72 -11.38 17.52
C LEU A 174 -13.82 -11.32 18.75
N LYS A 175 -12.97 -12.33 18.90
CA LYS A 175 -11.97 -12.42 19.97
C LYS A 175 -10.60 -12.72 19.37
N THR A 176 -9.55 -12.29 20.06
CA THR A 176 -8.18 -12.69 19.71
C THR A 176 -8.05 -14.21 19.74
N ASN A 177 -7.07 -14.73 19.00
CA ASN A 177 -6.79 -16.16 18.82
C ASN A 177 -7.87 -16.97 18.06
N MET A 178 -8.91 -16.32 17.52
CA MET A 178 -9.82 -16.95 16.55
C MET A 178 -9.09 -17.23 15.23
N THR A 179 -9.39 -18.36 14.60
CA THR A 179 -8.97 -18.67 13.23
C THR A 179 -9.82 -17.90 12.21
N TYR A 180 -9.33 -17.77 10.96
CA TYR A 180 -10.14 -17.19 9.88
C TYR A 180 -11.47 -17.92 9.69
N SER A 181 -11.51 -19.25 9.84
CA SER A 181 -12.75 -20.03 9.74
C SER A 181 -13.78 -19.64 10.81
N GLU A 182 -13.35 -19.39 12.05
CA GLU A 182 -14.22 -18.93 13.13
C GLU A 182 -14.70 -17.49 12.87
N VAL A 183 -13.80 -16.60 12.43
CA VAL A 183 -14.15 -15.22 12.05
C VAL A 183 -15.16 -15.22 10.89
N LYS A 184 -14.92 -16.03 9.86
CA LYS A 184 -15.80 -16.20 8.70
C LYS A 184 -17.18 -16.71 9.08
N SER A 185 -17.28 -17.56 10.11
CA SER A 185 -18.59 -18.01 10.61
C SER A 185 -19.43 -16.89 11.24
N ILE A 186 -18.76 -15.83 11.71
CA ILE A 186 -19.40 -14.65 12.32
C ILE A 186 -19.64 -13.56 11.27
N LEU A 187 -18.67 -13.30 10.39
CA LEU A 187 -18.68 -12.17 9.46
C LEU A 187 -19.06 -12.50 8.02
N GLY A 188 -19.04 -13.77 7.63
CA GLY A 188 -19.01 -14.17 6.23
C GLY A 188 -17.61 -14.08 5.63
N LYS A 189 -17.48 -14.35 4.32
CA LYS A 189 -16.19 -14.30 3.60
C LYS A 189 -15.69 -12.85 3.58
N GLY A 190 -14.48 -12.63 4.09
CA GLY A 190 -13.76 -11.36 3.95
C GLY A 190 -12.90 -11.33 2.70
N GLU A 191 -12.56 -10.13 2.26
CA GLU A 191 -11.62 -9.86 1.18
C GLU A 191 -10.20 -9.80 1.73
N LEU A 192 -9.27 -10.58 1.18
CA LEU A 192 -7.85 -10.51 1.56
C LEU A 192 -7.28 -9.19 1.02
N SER A 193 -6.88 -8.28 1.90
CA SER A 193 -6.31 -6.98 1.50
C SER A 193 -4.79 -6.93 1.63
N TYR A 194 -4.20 -7.80 2.45
CA TYR A 194 -2.77 -7.86 2.69
C TYR A 194 -2.35 -9.28 3.07
N GLU A 195 -1.21 -9.74 2.56
CA GLU A 195 -0.56 -10.99 2.94
C GLU A 195 0.96 -10.78 2.95
N SER A 196 1.64 -11.21 4.00
CA SER A 196 3.10 -11.26 4.07
C SER A 196 3.62 -12.53 4.72
N MET A 197 4.84 -12.90 4.33
CA MET A 197 5.59 -14.03 4.87
C MET A 197 7.01 -13.59 5.18
N GLU A 198 7.32 -13.49 6.46
CA GLU A 198 8.68 -13.32 6.96
C GLU A 198 9.24 -14.67 7.43
N GLU A 199 10.51 -14.72 7.81
CA GLU A 199 11.14 -15.97 8.28
C GLU A 199 10.45 -16.54 9.54
N ASP A 200 9.97 -15.65 10.41
CA ASP A 200 9.49 -16.01 11.74
C ASP A 200 7.97 -15.97 11.90
N TYR A 201 7.24 -15.32 10.99
CA TYR A 201 5.80 -15.19 11.07
C TYR A 201 5.15 -14.90 9.72
N SER A 202 3.86 -15.20 9.64
CA SER A 202 2.97 -14.82 8.56
C SER A 202 1.94 -13.80 9.05
N ALA A 203 1.57 -12.85 8.18
CA ALA A 203 0.53 -11.89 8.49
C ALA A 203 -0.48 -11.80 7.35
N GLU A 204 -1.76 -11.72 7.70
CA GLU A 204 -2.86 -11.52 6.76
C GLU A 204 -3.79 -10.45 7.29
N THR A 205 -4.30 -9.58 6.41
CA THR A 205 -5.40 -8.68 6.75
C THR A 205 -6.59 -8.97 5.85
N TYR A 206 -7.76 -9.10 6.47
CA TYR A 206 -9.02 -9.23 5.76
C TYR A 206 -9.90 -8.01 6.04
N ILE A 207 -10.55 -7.49 5.00
CA ILE A 207 -11.48 -6.37 5.07
C ILE A 207 -12.90 -6.82 4.73
N TRP A 208 -13.87 -6.22 5.41
CA TRP A 208 -15.30 -6.30 5.10
C TRP A 208 -15.83 -4.88 5.00
N THR A 209 -16.26 -4.48 3.80
CA THR A 209 -16.78 -3.14 3.53
C THR A 209 -18.26 -3.22 3.17
N ASN A 210 -19.09 -2.44 3.86
CA ASN A 210 -20.52 -2.31 3.61
C ASN A 210 -20.79 -1.30 2.49
N GLU A 211 -22.00 -1.35 1.93
CA GLU A 211 -22.47 -0.37 0.93
C GLU A 211 -22.48 1.06 1.48
N ASP A 212 -22.67 1.25 2.79
CA ASP A 212 -22.60 2.57 3.45
C ASP A 212 -21.18 3.00 3.84
N GLU A 213 -20.17 2.33 3.29
CA GLU A 213 -18.73 2.55 3.52
C GLU A 213 -18.24 2.29 4.95
N SER A 214 -19.14 1.89 5.87
CA SER A 214 -18.70 1.33 7.14
C SER A 214 -17.93 0.03 6.89
N TYR A 215 -16.88 -0.21 7.66
CA TYR A 215 -16.00 -1.34 7.42
C TYR A 215 -15.38 -1.88 8.70
N LEU A 216 -14.81 -3.08 8.61
CA LEU A 216 -13.89 -3.60 9.59
C LEU A 216 -12.72 -4.31 8.92
N ASN A 217 -11.57 -4.25 9.58
CA ASN A 217 -10.36 -4.97 9.23
C ASN A 217 -10.00 -5.93 10.36
N VAL A 218 -9.59 -7.14 10.00
CA VAL A 218 -9.11 -8.15 10.94
C VAL A 218 -7.72 -8.57 10.51
N ASN A 219 -6.76 -8.41 11.42
CA ASN A 219 -5.37 -8.79 11.22
C ASN A 219 -5.11 -10.13 11.88
N PHE A 220 -4.51 -11.05 11.14
CA PHE A 220 -4.09 -12.36 11.60
C PHE A 220 -2.57 -12.42 11.60
N ILE A 221 -2.02 -13.03 12.65
CA ILE A 221 -0.62 -13.45 12.72
C ILE A 221 -0.63 -14.96 12.91
N ASP A 222 0.11 -15.68 12.07
CA ASP A 222 0.19 -17.15 12.08
C ASP A 222 -1.19 -17.84 12.12
N GLY A 223 -2.12 -17.31 11.32
CA GLY A 223 -3.49 -17.81 11.17
C GLY A 223 -4.41 -17.52 12.35
N LYS A 224 -3.99 -16.68 13.30
CA LYS A 224 -4.74 -16.30 14.51
C LYS A 224 -5.06 -14.82 14.51
N LEU A 225 -6.31 -14.47 14.80
CA LEU A 225 -6.76 -13.08 14.96
C LEU A 225 -5.93 -12.44 16.07
N GLU A 226 -5.13 -11.45 15.70
CA GLU A 226 -4.30 -10.70 16.63
C GLU A 226 -4.93 -9.35 16.96
N SER A 227 -5.47 -8.67 15.94
CA SER A 227 -6.12 -7.39 16.13
C SER A 227 -7.30 -7.19 15.18
N LYS A 228 -8.20 -6.29 15.56
CA LYS A 228 -9.37 -5.91 14.78
C LYS A 228 -9.60 -4.41 14.90
N LYS A 229 -10.08 -3.78 13.83
CA LYS A 229 -10.47 -2.36 13.79
C LYS A 229 -11.78 -2.23 13.03
N GLN A 230 -12.61 -1.27 13.42
CA GLN A 230 -13.84 -0.93 12.70
C GLN A 230 -13.94 0.58 12.50
N TYR A 231 -14.75 0.95 11.51
CA TYR A 231 -15.16 2.32 11.24
C TYR A 231 -16.65 2.36 10.94
N ASP A 232 -17.36 3.25 11.64
CA ASP A 232 -18.79 3.56 11.47
C ASP A 232 -19.77 2.38 11.42
N LEU A 233 -19.41 1.23 12.01
CA LEU A 233 -20.33 0.11 12.14
C LEU A 233 -21.46 0.43 13.15
N LYS A 234 -22.67 0.03 12.76
CA LYS A 234 -23.90 0.16 13.56
C LYS A 234 -24.24 -1.12 14.32
#